data_AF-A0ABD7HG27-F1
#
_entry.id   AF-A0ABD7HG27-F1
#
_cell.length_a   1.000
_cell.length_b   1.000
_cell.length_c   1.000
_cell.angle_alpha   90.00
_cell.angle_beta   90.00
_cell.angle_gamma   90.00
#
_symmetry.space_group_name_H-M   'P 1'
#
loop_
_entity.id
_entity.type
_entity.pdbx_description
1 polymer ?
#
loop_
_entity_poly.entity_id
_entity_poly.type
_entity_poly.pdbx_seq_one_letter_code
_entity_poly.pdbx_strand_id
1 'polypeptide(L)'
;HKPIIQNMVGIHQGDGLYFQQPGTPNQVYYDIYSNVHYGYVARAIGYPRSMIEVAPTLGTGDTGVTDVGDLITVAAGIDMFEKYGTDMTEAQFNQALGETIEKLASAKKAGEDVSLKFGYK
;
A
#
# COMPACT_ATOMS: atom_id res chain seq x y z
N HIS A 1 -1.23 -13.47 0.48
CA HIS A 1 -0.35 -12.87 -0.56
C HIS A 1 0.93 -12.28 0.03
N LYS A 2 0.96 -11.76 1.27
CA LYS A 2 2.19 -11.24 1.94
C LYS A 2 3.44 -12.15 1.84
N PRO A 3 3.38 -13.47 2.13
CA PRO A 3 4.56 -14.34 1.99
C PRO A 3 5.07 -14.49 0.56
N ILE A 4 4.20 -14.35 -0.44
CA ILE A 4 4.59 -14.42 -1.86
C ILE A 4 5.42 -13.18 -2.21
N ILE A 5 4.98 -12.00 -1.79
CA ILE A 5 5.69 -10.72 -2.04
C ILE A 5 7.06 -10.77 -1.36
N GLN A 6 7.13 -11.20 -0.09
CA GLN A 6 8.39 -11.39 0.64
C GLN A 6 9.37 -12.32 -0.09
N ASN A 7 8.88 -13.44 -0.62
CA ASN A 7 9.70 -14.36 -1.41
C ASN A 7 10.16 -13.75 -2.74
N MET A 8 9.29 -13.02 -3.44
CA MET A 8 9.63 -12.37 -4.72
C MET A 8 10.74 -11.34 -4.58
N VAL A 9 10.75 -10.61 -3.47
CA VAL A 9 11.72 -9.54 -3.20
C VAL A 9 12.89 -10.01 -2.33
N GLY A 10 12.93 -11.29 -1.95
CA GLY A 10 14.02 -11.90 -1.17
C GLY A 10 14.15 -11.38 0.25
N ILE A 11 13.06 -10.86 0.84
CA ILE A 11 13.08 -10.18 2.13
C ILE A 11 12.24 -10.97 3.13
N HIS A 12 12.90 -11.46 4.18
CA HIS A 12 12.25 -12.27 5.20
C HIS A 12 12.19 -11.59 6.57
N GLN A 13 13.12 -10.66 6.92
CA GLN A 13 13.14 -9.87 8.18
C GLN A 13 14.00 -8.59 8.05
N GLY A 14 13.84 -7.62 8.96
CA GLY A 14 14.75 -6.47 9.14
C GLY A 14 14.57 -5.29 8.18
N ASP A 15 15.61 -4.47 8.00
CA ASP A 15 15.59 -3.26 7.15
C ASP A 15 15.32 -3.53 5.67
N GLY A 16 15.42 -4.79 5.22
CA GLY A 16 14.99 -5.19 3.88
C GLY A 16 13.50 -4.96 3.63
N LEU A 17 12.68 -4.81 4.68
CA LEU A 17 11.23 -4.60 4.55
C LEU A 17 10.85 -3.18 4.08
N TYR A 18 11.82 -2.29 3.89
CA TYR A 18 11.61 -0.93 3.42
C TYR A 18 12.23 -0.72 2.03
N PHE A 19 11.41 -0.28 1.08
CA PHE A 19 11.83 -0.01 -0.29
C PHE A 19 11.98 1.47 -0.54
N GLN A 20 13.03 1.83 -1.27
CA GLN A 20 13.27 3.20 -1.70
C GLN A 20 12.23 3.62 -2.76
N GLN A 21 11.52 4.72 -2.53
CA GLN A 21 10.76 5.36 -3.59
C GLN A 21 11.74 5.92 -4.63
N PRO A 22 11.62 5.53 -5.92
CA PRO A 22 12.53 6.01 -6.95
C PRO A 22 12.60 7.54 -7.01
N GLY A 23 13.81 8.08 -7.05
CA GLY A 23 14.05 9.52 -7.19
C GLY A 23 13.80 10.37 -5.94
N THR A 24 13.46 9.77 -4.79
CA THR A 24 13.29 10.49 -3.52
C THR A 24 14.14 9.83 -2.42
N PRO A 25 14.32 10.44 -1.23
CA PRO A 25 14.93 9.81 -0.06
C PRO A 25 13.89 9.12 0.84
N ASN A 26 12.66 8.89 0.36
CA ASN A 26 11.59 8.26 1.14
C ASN A 26 11.65 6.74 1.01
N GLN A 27 11.47 6.03 2.11
CA GLN A 27 11.28 4.59 2.08
C GLN A 27 9.90 4.20 2.57
N VAL A 28 9.31 3.22 1.91
CA VAL A 28 7.98 2.68 2.22
C VAL A 28 8.10 1.25 2.67
N TYR A 29 7.34 0.87 3.68
CA TYR A 29 7.28 -0.52 4.10
C TYR A 29 6.65 -1.39 3.01
N TYR A 30 7.13 -2.62 2.82
CA TYR A 30 6.68 -3.51 1.75
C TYR A 30 5.17 -3.80 1.76
N ASP A 31 4.53 -3.63 2.92
CA ASP A 31 3.12 -3.93 3.09
C ASP A 31 2.21 -3.03 2.24
N ILE A 32 2.68 -1.86 1.81
CA ILE A 32 1.92 -1.00 0.90
C ILE A 32 1.54 -1.74 -0.39
N TYR A 33 2.42 -2.61 -0.91
CA TYR A 33 2.17 -3.37 -2.13
C TYR A 33 1.11 -4.45 -1.89
N SER A 34 1.11 -5.02 -0.69
CA SER A 34 0.10 -5.98 -0.25
C SER A 34 -1.28 -5.34 -0.21
N ASN A 35 -1.39 -4.17 0.41
CA ASN A 35 -2.65 -3.44 0.58
C ASN A 35 -3.21 -2.90 -0.74
N VAL A 36 -2.34 -2.32 -1.59
CA VAL A 36 -2.73 -1.89 -2.94
C VAL A 36 -3.24 -3.08 -3.75
N HIS A 37 -2.55 -4.22 -3.72
CA HIS A 37 -2.99 -5.43 -4.41
C HIS A 37 -4.33 -5.94 -3.87
N TYR A 38 -4.50 -5.96 -2.54
CA TYR A 38 -5.76 -6.34 -1.90
C TYR A 38 -6.93 -5.48 -2.39
N GLY A 39 -6.79 -4.16 -2.32
CA GLY A 39 -7.83 -3.22 -2.76
C GLY A 39 -8.17 -3.37 -4.25
N TYR A 40 -7.15 -3.47 -5.09
CA TYR A 40 -7.31 -3.61 -6.54
C TYR A 40 -8.04 -4.91 -6.92
N VAL A 41 -7.58 -6.06 -6.41
CA VAL A 41 -8.17 -7.36 -6.74
C VAL A 41 -9.57 -7.51 -6.15
N ALA A 42 -9.77 -7.08 -4.90
CA ALA A 42 -11.10 -7.13 -4.27
C ALA A 42 -12.11 -6.30 -5.05
N ARG A 43 -11.71 -5.13 -5.54
CA ARG A 43 -12.58 -4.31 -6.40
C ARG A 43 -12.81 -4.96 -7.76
N ALA A 44 -11.78 -5.57 -8.35
CA ALA A 44 -11.86 -6.26 -9.64
C ALA A 44 -12.85 -7.44 -9.65
N ILE A 45 -12.94 -8.17 -8.54
CA ILE A 45 -13.92 -9.26 -8.39
C ILE A 45 -15.33 -8.78 -7.99
N GLY A 46 -15.55 -7.46 -7.93
CA GLY A 46 -16.87 -6.86 -7.76
C GLY A 46 -17.28 -6.58 -6.31
N TYR A 47 -16.37 -6.69 -5.33
CA TYR A 47 -16.72 -6.29 -3.97
C TYR A 47 -16.95 -4.78 -3.87
N PRO A 48 -17.95 -4.36 -3.08
CA PRO A 48 -18.22 -2.94 -2.89
C PRO A 48 -17.11 -2.30 -2.07
N ARG A 49 -16.74 -1.07 -2.44
CA ARG A 49 -15.69 -0.28 -1.78
C ARG A 49 -15.79 -0.27 -0.26
N SER A 50 -16.99 -0.02 0.27
CA SER A 50 -17.25 0.03 1.71
C SER A 50 -16.93 -1.28 2.44
N MET A 51 -17.05 -2.43 1.78
CA MET A 51 -16.69 -3.72 2.37
C MET A 51 -15.18 -3.91 2.39
N ILE A 52 -14.48 -3.44 1.36
CA ILE A 52 -13.02 -3.56 1.22
C ILE A 52 -12.32 -2.65 2.22
N GLU A 53 -12.77 -1.41 2.39
CA GLU A 53 -12.19 -0.42 3.30
C GLU A 53 -12.40 -0.77 4.79
N VAL A 54 -13.44 -1.54 5.11
CA VAL A 54 -13.70 -2.03 6.47
C VAL A 54 -12.79 -3.22 6.82
N ALA A 55 -12.32 -4.01 5.85
CA ALA A 55 -11.56 -5.22 6.13
C ALA A 55 -10.25 -5.00 6.93
N PRO A 56 -9.44 -3.95 6.67
CA PRO A 56 -8.30 -3.59 7.53
C PRO A 56 -8.70 -3.31 8.98
N THR A 57 -9.93 -2.85 9.22
CA THR A 57 -10.44 -2.52 10.56
C THR A 57 -10.88 -3.73 11.39
N LEU A 58 -11.05 -4.89 10.75
CA LEU A 58 -11.63 -6.07 11.38
C LEU A 58 -10.62 -6.91 12.19
N GLY A 59 -9.35 -6.51 12.24
CA GLY A 59 -8.37 -7.03 13.20
C GLY A 59 -8.30 -8.56 13.24
N THR A 60 -8.03 -9.21 12.11
CA THR A 60 -7.86 -10.66 12.08
C THR A 60 -6.45 -11.00 12.55
N GLY A 61 -6.20 -11.07 13.87
CA GLY A 61 -5.08 -11.75 14.58
C GLY A 61 -3.62 -11.48 14.15
N ASP A 62 -3.33 -11.53 12.85
CA ASP A 62 -2.08 -11.26 12.14
C ASP A 62 -2.00 -9.83 11.56
N THR A 63 -3.11 -9.11 11.46
CA THR A 63 -3.14 -7.69 11.09
C THR A 63 -3.02 -6.86 12.36
N GLY A 64 -1.94 -6.06 12.48
CA GLY A 64 -1.79 -5.12 13.58
C GLY A 64 -3.00 -4.18 13.72
N VAL A 65 -3.03 -3.39 14.80
CA VAL A 65 -4.04 -2.34 14.99
C VAL A 65 -4.05 -1.49 13.71
N THR A 66 -5.23 -1.38 13.08
CA THR A 66 -5.46 -0.61 11.85
C THR A 66 -4.67 0.69 11.85
N ASP A 67 -3.68 0.80 10.97
CA ASP A 67 -2.94 2.04 10.80
C ASP A 67 -3.55 2.86 9.65
N VAL A 68 -3.40 4.19 9.71
CA VAL A 68 -3.91 5.09 8.66
C VAL A 68 -3.26 4.78 7.30
N GLY A 69 -2.08 4.15 7.30
CA GLY A 69 -1.36 3.73 6.11
C GLY A 69 -2.08 2.60 5.35
N ASP A 70 -2.64 1.62 6.06
CA ASP A 70 -3.42 0.52 5.51
C ASP A 70 -4.66 1.06 4.79
N LEU A 71 -5.38 1.99 5.42
CA LEU A 71 -6.55 2.64 4.82
C LEU A 71 -6.17 3.40 3.54
N ILE A 72 -5.10 4.20 3.58
CA ILE A 72 -4.61 4.95 2.40
C ILE A 72 -4.23 3.99 1.26
N THR A 73 -3.52 2.91 1.57
CA THR A 73 -2.97 2.01 0.56
C THR A 73 -4.00 1.04 -0.02
N VAL A 74 -4.96 0.57 0.79
CA VAL A 74 -6.12 -0.19 0.28
C VAL A 74 -6.98 0.70 -0.62
N ALA A 75 -7.30 1.92 -0.18
CA ALA A 75 -8.08 2.87 -0.98
C ALA A 75 -7.39 3.18 -2.32
N ALA A 76 -6.06 3.30 -2.33
CA ALA A 76 -5.30 3.49 -3.57
C ALA A 76 -5.47 2.33 -4.55
N GLY A 77 -5.47 1.08 -4.08
CA GLY A 77 -5.73 -0.09 -4.92
C GLY A 77 -7.12 -0.06 -5.55
N ILE A 78 -8.14 0.33 -4.76
CA ILE A 78 -9.51 0.50 -5.25
C ILE A 78 -9.56 1.60 -6.32
N ASP A 79 -8.97 2.76 -6.04
CA ASP A 79 -8.93 3.92 -6.96
C ASP A 79 -8.25 3.57 -8.29
N MET A 80 -7.14 2.81 -8.23
CA MET A 80 -6.44 2.34 -9.42
C MET A 80 -7.35 1.47 -10.31
N PHE A 81 -8.08 0.52 -9.71
CA PHE A 81 -9.00 -0.32 -10.48
C PHE A 81 -10.19 0.49 -11.03
N GLU A 82 -10.78 1.38 -10.23
CA GLU A 82 -11.91 2.20 -10.68
C GLU A 82 -11.52 3.15 -11.82
N LYS A 83 -10.27 3.62 -11.84
CA LYS A 83 -9.76 4.53 -12.86
C LYS A 83 -9.29 3.82 -14.13
N TYR A 84 -8.57 2.71 -14.00
CA TYR A 84 -7.87 2.08 -15.12
C TYR A 84 -8.43 0.70 -15.51
N GLY A 85 -9.27 0.08 -14.67
CA GLY A 85 -9.78 -1.27 -14.90
C GLY A 85 -8.65 -2.29 -15.05
N THR A 86 -8.89 -3.37 -15.81
CA THR A 86 -7.90 -4.42 -16.06
C THR A 86 -6.76 -3.99 -16.99
N ASP A 87 -6.87 -2.82 -17.61
CA ASP A 87 -5.98 -2.35 -18.67
C ASP A 87 -4.92 -1.36 -18.13
N MET A 88 -4.70 -1.36 -16.81
CA MET A 88 -3.70 -0.52 -16.16
C MET A 88 -2.29 -0.88 -16.65
N THR A 89 -1.60 0.11 -17.19
CA THR A 89 -0.19 0.00 -17.59
C THR A 89 0.74 0.12 -16.39
N GLU A 90 1.96 -0.39 -16.52
CA GLU A 90 3.01 -0.23 -15.51
C GLU A 90 3.30 1.25 -15.20
N ALA A 91 3.29 2.13 -16.22
CA ALA A 91 3.50 3.56 -16.03
C ALA A 91 2.39 4.20 -15.19
N GLN A 92 1.12 3.82 -15.42
CA GLN A 92 -0.01 4.30 -14.62
C GLN A 92 0.03 3.76 -13.19
N PHE A 93 0.43 2.50 -13.02
CA PHE A 93 0.65 1.91 -11.70
C PHE A 93 1.73 2.68 -10.93
N ASN A 94 2.90 2.89 -11.54
CA ASN A 94 4.01 3.62 -10.92
C ASN A 94 3.64 5.06 -10.56
N GLN A 95 2.89 5.75 -11.43
CA GLN A 95 2.37 7.08 -11.14
C GLN A 95 1.43 7.07 -9.93
N ALA A 96 0.41 6.22 -9.94
CA ALA A 96 -0.57 6.14 -8.86
C ALA A 96 0.06 5.68 -7.53
N LEU A 97 1.07 4.81 -7.59
CA LEU A 97 1.86 4.43 -6.43
C LEU A 97 2.64 5.63 -5.88
N GLY A 98 3.29 6.42 -6.74
CA GLY A 98 3.95 7.66 -6.35
C GLY A 98 3.01 8.63 -5.62
N GLU A 99 1.83 8.88 -6.19
CA GLU A 99 0.77 9.71 -5.58
C GLU A 99 0.33 9.15 -4.21
N THR A 100 0.27 7.82 -4.07
CA THR A 100 -0.07 7.15 -2.81
C THR A 100 1.01 7.38 -1.75
N ILE A 101 2.28 7.33 -2.14
CA ILE A 101 3.41 7.60 -1.24
C ILE A 101 3.41 9.06 -0.78
N GLU A 102 3.02 10.00 -1.65
CA GLU A 102 2.84 11.40 -1.27
C GLU A 102 1.71 11.61 -0.27
N LYS A 103 0.60 10.86 -0.40
CA LYS A 103 -0.49 10.83 0.60
C LYS A 103 0.00 10.30 1.94
N LEU A 104 0.77 9.20 1.96
CA LEU A 104 1.40 8.68 3.18
C LEU A 104 2.36 9.71 3.79
N ALA A 105 3.15 10.41 2.98
CA ALA A 105 4.05 11.45 3.45
C ALA A 105 3.30 12.62 4.08
N SER A 106 2.15 13.00 3.52
CA SER A 106 1.29 14.04 4.07
C SER A 106 0.66 13.61 5.40
N ALA A 107 0.15 12.38 5.49
CA ALA A 107 -0.37 11.80 6.73
C ALA A 107 0.70 11.76 7.83
N LYS A 108 1.92 11.29 7.51
CA LYS A 108 3.04 11.26 8.46
C LYS A 108 3.40 12.66 8.97
N LYS A 109 3.41 13.68 8.09
CA LYS A 109 3.66 15.08 8.48
C LYS A 109 2.55 15.65 9.37
N ALA A 110 1.33 15.14 9.24
CA ALA A 110 0.20 15.50 10.09
C ALA A 110 0.22 14.80 11.46
N GLY A 111 1.18 13.91 11.72
CA GLY A 111 1.34 13.19 12.98
C GLY A 111 0.70 11.81 13.01
N GLU A 112 0.18 11.33 11.88
CA GLU A 112 -0.38 9.98 11.77
C GLU A 112 0.73 8.92 11.85
N ASP A 113 0.44 7.82 12.54
CA ASP A 113 1.33 6.65 12.55
C ASP A 113 1.15 5.88 11.25
N VAL A 114 2.10 6.07 10.34
CA VAL A 114 2.12 5.41 9.03
C VAL A 114 3.51 4.85 8.75
N SER A 115 3.51 3.69 8.10
CA SER A 115 4.68 2.87 7.75
C SER A 115 5.55 3.45 6.61
N LEU A 116 5.95 4.72 6.76
CA LEU A 116 6.83 5.48 5.87
C LEU A 116 8.04 6.01 6.67
N LYS A 117 9.26 5.94 6.12
CA LYS A 117 10.48 6.55 6.68
C LYS A 117 10.95 7.71 5.80
N PHE A 118 11.23 8.87 6.39
CA PHE A 118 11.80 10.04 5.70
C PHE A 118 13.33 10.03 5.78
N GLY A 119 13.99 10.51 4.71
CA GLY A 119 15.40 10.92 4.77
C GLY A 119 16.41 9.80 4.97
N TYR A 120 16.07 8.57 4.62
CA TYR A 120 16.97 7.43 4.74
C TYR A 120 17.94 7.44 3.55
N LYS A 121 19.23 7.29 3.82
CA LYS A 121 20.32 7.24 2.83
C LYS A 121 21.07 5.92 2.94
#